data_AF-A0A7Y9HRJ7-F1
#
_entry.id   AF-A0A7Y9HRJ7-F1
#
_cell.length_a   1.000
_cell.length_b   1.000
_cell.length_c   1.000
_cell.angle_alpha   90.00
_cell.angle_beta   90.00
_cell.angle_gamma   90.00
#
_symmetry.space_group_name_H-M   'P 1'
#
loop_
_entity.id
_entity.type
_entity.pdbx_description
1 polymer ?
#
loop_
_entity_poly.entity_id
_entity_poly.type
_entity_poly.pdbx_seq_one_letter_code
_entity_poly.pdbx_strand_id
1 'polypeptide(L)'
;MGYGVRAVLVVALLALVCRWGVAQVGPRYVIELAGATAPAASRGQLQLAGKGLVLVRFQDLRLLVVEADGEAYSQYAVRGWPAADLLLVLPASAGRYDGLAPLRTLPDGMPVVVAEQGGAGAGDGAKDGATAGAGAGPRWYPMQPWNALDLRKHGTRLRVTAMPGAAGTVAMAGYLIEVGNSRASYRLYAGAAGLTGVTGTTSATSATGATGTTGATDAAGAPGAIGAAAAELARRLPGADLALLPGQDGPQLLALNRGAPPAHVQPAALTAAGHVFTPLRR
;
A
#
# COMPACT_ATOMS: atom_id res chain seq x y z
N MET A 1 -48.09 -29.40 -3.85
CA MET A 1 -47.04 -29.20 -4.89
C MET A 1 -46.37 -27.80 -4.87
N GLY A 2 -46.75 -26.84 -4.01
CA GLY A 2 -46.19 -25.46 -4.09
C GLY A 2 -44.82 -25.22 -3.42
N TYR A 3 -44.37 -26.10 -2.53
CA TYR A 3 -43.13 -25.86 -1.76
C TYR A 3 -41.85 -26.01 -2.59
N GLY A 4 -41.84 -26.90 -3.59
CA GLY A 4 -40.67 -27.10 -4.46
C GLY A 4 -40.36 -25.87 -5.30
N VAL A 5 -41.39 -25.22 -5.86
CA VAL A 5 -41.23 -24.02 -6.69
C VAL A 5 -40.67 -22.85 -5.89
N ARG A 6 -41.13 -22.66 -4.64
CA ARG A 6 -40.63 -21.59 -3.76
C ARG A 6 -39.16 -21.78 -3.39
N ALA A 7 -38.74 -23.00 -3.08
CA ALA A 7 -37.34 -23.30 -2.76
C ALA A 7 -36.41 -23.04 -3.96
N VAL A 8 -36.81 -23.46 -5.17
CA VAL A 8 -36.04 -23.20 -6.39
C VAL A 8 -35.92 -21.71 -6.67
N LEU A 9 -37.00 -20.94 -6.48
CA LEU A 9 -37.00 -19.50 -6.70
C LEU A 9 -36.07 -18.78 -5.72
N VAL A 10 -36.08 -19.15 -4.44
CA VAL A 10 -35.16 -18.59 -3.42
C VAL A 10 -33.70 -18.89 -3.76
N VAL A 11 -33.37 -20.13 -4.13
CA VAL A 11 -31.99 -20.51 -4.49
C VAL A 11 -31.53 -19.76 -5.74
N ALA A 12 -32.39 -19.62 -6.75
CA ALA A 12 -32.07 -18.86 -7.96
C ALA A 12 -31.82 -17.37 -7.66
N LEU A 13 -32.63 -16.76 -6.81
CA LEU A 13 -32.51 -15.36 -6.42
C LEU A 13 -31.24 -15.13 -5.57
N LEU A 14 -30.93 -16.05 -4.65
CA LEU A 14 -29.69 -16.03 -3.88
C LEU A 14 -28.47 -16.17 -4.80
N ALA A 15 -28.48 -17.11 -5.75
CA ALA A 15 -27.40 -17.29 -6.71
C ALA A 15 -27.22 -16.05 -7.60
N LEU A 16 -28.30 -15.39 -8.01
CA LEU A 16 -28.25 -14.16 -8.79
C LEU A 16 -27.64 -13.02 -7.97
N VAL A 17 -28.08 -12.83 -6.73
CA VAL A 17 -27.55 -11.81 -5.80
C VAL A 17 -26.07 -12.07 -5.51
N CYS A 18 -25.67 -13.32 -5.25
CA CYS A 18 -24.28 -13.69 -5.07
C CYS A 18 -23.45 -13.41 -6.33
N ARG A 19 -23.95 -13.76 -7.52
CA ARG A 19 -23.25 -13.50 -8.78
C ARG A 19 -23.09 -12.00 -9.05
N TRP A 20 -24.10 -11.20 -8.72
CA TRP A 20 -24.04 -9.75 -8.90
C TRP A 20 -23.12 -9.08 -7.89
N GLY A 21 -23.09 -9.57 -6.64
CA GLY A 21 -22.13 -9.14 -5.63
C GLY A 21 -20.68 -9.51 -5.97
N VAL A 22 -20.45 -10.70 -6.55
CA VAL A 22 -19.09 -11.15 -6.92
C VAL A 22 -18.58 -10.46 -8.19
N ALA A 23 -19.45 -10.08 -9.13
CA ALA A 23 -19.06 -9.39 -10.36
C ALA A 23 -18.43 -8.01 -10.12
N GLN A 24 -18.66 -7.39 -8.95
CA GLN A 24 -18.02 -6.13 -8.57
C GLN A 24 -16.59 -6.31 -8.03
N VAL A 25 -16.12 -7.54 -7.81
CA VAL A 25 -14.77 -7.84 -7.30
C VAL A 25 -13.80 -8.17 -8.46
N GLY A 26 -13.93 -7.44 -9.57
CA GLY A 26 -12.95 -7.44 -10.66
C GLY A 26 -11.89 -6.35 -10.45
N PRO A 27 -10.73 -6.44 -11.12
CA PRO A 27 -9.80 -5.31 -11.16
C PRO A 27 -10.52 -4.10 -11.79
N ARG A 28 -10.56 -3.00 -11.05
CA ARG A 28 -11.18 -1.75 -11.51
C ARG A 28 -10.37 -1.13 -12.65
N TYR A 29 -9.06 -1.38 -12.64
CA TYR A 29 -8.13 -0.86 -13.62
C TYR A 29 -7.27 -1.99 -14.17
N VAL A 30 -7.05 -1.97 -15.49
CA VAL A 30 -6.11 -2.86 -16.18
C VAL A 30 -5.18 -2.00 -17.01
N ILE A 31 -3.87 -2.16 -16.80
CA ILE A 31 -2.82 -1.43 -17.52
C ILE A 31 -1.94 -2.45 -18.25
N GLU A 32 -1.81 -2.28 -19.55
CA GLU A 32 -0.84 -3.01 -20.37
C GLU A 32 0.30 -2.04 -20.70
N LEU A 33 1.49 -2.29 -20.16
CA LEU A 33 2.67 -1.50 -20.45
C LEU A 33 3.50 -2.13 -21.56
N ALA A 34 3.98 -1.29 -22.47
CA ALA A 34 5.01 -1.68 -23.42
C ALA A 34 6.37 -1.81 -22.72
N GLY A 35 7.27 -2.53 -23.36
CA GLY A 35 8.63 -2.72 -22.89
C GLY A 35 9.40 -3.65 -23.82
N ALA A 36 10.61 -4.00 -23.40
CA ALA A 36 11.47 -4.91 -24.12
C ALA A 36 11.54 -6.24 -23.38
N THR A 37 11.80 -7.32 -24.13
CA THR A 37 12.02 -8.66 -23.55
C THR A 37 13.15 -8.60 -22.53
N ALA A 38 12.81 -8.74 -21.25
CA ALA A 38 13.76 -8.74 -20.15
C ALA A 38 14.54 -10.07 -20.12
N PRO A 39 15.82 -10.06 -19.70
CA PRO A 39 16.55 -11.30 -19.44
C PRO A 39 15.84 -12.12 -18.35
N ALA A 40 15.71 -13.42 -18.60
CA ALA A 40 15.12 -14.34 -17.65
C ALA A 40 15.99 -14.41 -16.38
N ALA A 41 15.36 -14.31 -15.22
CA ALA A 41 15.93 -14.56 -13.87
C ALA A 41 16.49 -13.38 -13.06
N SER A 42 15.95 -12.17 -13.19
CA SER A 42 16.16 -11.17 -12.13
C SER A 42 15.25 -11.47 -10.92
N ARG A 43 15.89 -11.70 -9.78
CA ARG A 43 15.24 -11.70 -8.46
C ARG A 43 14.65 -10.32 -8.20
N GLY A 44 13.48 -10.25 -7.55
CA GLY A 44 12.94 -8.94 -7.22
C GLY A 44 13.72 -8.30 -6.06
N GLN A 45 13.69 -6.97 -5.98
CA GLN A 45 14.41 -6.17 -5.01
C GLN A 45 13.56 -4.98 -4.56
N LEU A 46 13.65 -4.59 -3.30
CA LEU A 46 13.21 -3.28 -2.81
C LEU A 46 14.44 -2.46 -2.47
N GLN A 47 14.47 -1.19 -2.82
CA GLN A 47 15.62 -0.33 -2.57
C GLN A 47 15.15 1.03 -2.05
N LEU A 48 15.83 1.55 -1.03
CA LEU A 48 15.63 2.95 -0.64
C LEU A 48 16.16 3.85 -1.77
N ALA A 49 15.28 4.65 -2.37
CA ALA A 49 15.64 5.61 -3.42
C ALA A 49 15.77 7.05 -2.92
N GLY A 50 15.32 7.30 -1.69
CA GLY A 50 15.31 8.59 -1.02
C GLY A 50 14.44 8.54 0.24
N LYS A 51 14.42 9.61 1.03
CA LYS A 51 13.57 9.69 2.22
C LYS A 51 12.08 9.58 1.83
N GLY A 52 11.41 8.52 2.26
CA GLY A 52 10.02 8.24 1.88
C GLY A 52 9.84 7.75 0.43
N LEU A 53 10.93 7.37 -0.26
CA LEU A 53 10.90 6.77 -1.59
C LEU A 53 11.46 5.36 -1.58
N VAL A 54 10.67 4.41 -2.07
CA VAL A 54 11.08 3.01 -2.20
C VAL A 54 10.87 2.54 -3.62
N LEU A 55 11.95 2.10 -4.26
CA LEU A 55 11.92 1.51 -5.58
C LEU A 55 11.79 -0.01 -5.45
N VAL A 56 10.66 -0.55 -5.91
CA VAL A 56 10.43 -1.99 -6.03
C VAL A 56 10.71 -2.41 -7.47
N ARG A 57 11.61 -3.37 -7.65
CA ARG A 57 12.04 -3.90 -8.94
C ARG A 57 11.71 -5.37 -9.03
N PHE A 58 11.17 -5.78 -10.17
CA PHE A 58 11.01 -7.17 -10.53
C PHE A 58 11.14 -7.28 -12.04
N GLN A 59 12.20 -7.93 -12.53
CA GLN A 59 12.47 -7.94 -13.98
C GLN A 59 12.63 -6.52 -14.53
N ASP A 60 11.93 -6.22 -15.61
CA ASP A 60 11.87 -4.93 -16.25
C ASP A 60 10.82 -4.00 -15.63
N LEU A 61 10.01 -4.49 -14.68
CA LEU A 61 9.01 -3.70 -13.98
C LEU A 61 9.64 -2.93 -12.80
N ARG A 62 9.38 -1.63 -12.77
CA ARG A 62 9.81 -0.69 -11.72
C ARG A 62 8.60 0.02 -11.12
N LEU A 63 8.34 -0.22 -9.84
CA LEU A 63 7.31 0.45 -9.07
C LEU A 63 7.97 1.41 -8.09
N LEU A 64 7.66 2.70 -8.17
CA LEU A 64 8.11 3.68 -7.20
C LEU A 64 7.00 3.91 -6.18
N VAL A 65 7.26 3.55 -4.93
CA VAL A 65 6.36 3.79 -3.80
C VAL A 65 6.79 5.07 -3.11
N VAL A 66 5.84 5.99 -2.92
CA VAL A 66 6.08 7.32 -2.35
C VAL A 66 5.19 7.53 -1.15
N GLU A 67 5.79 7.91 -0.03
CA GLU A 67 5.06 8.34 1.15
C GLU A 67 4.49 9.74 0.93
N ALA A 68 3.17 9.90 1.04
CA ALA A 68 2.48 11.17 0.83
C ALA A 68 2.91 12.29 1.81
N ASP A 69 3.31 11.93 3.03
CA ASP A 69 3.79 12.88 4.05
C ASP A 69 5.33 12.99 4.05
N GLY A 70 6.03 12.23 3.20
CA GLY A 70 7.48 12.19 3.17
C GLY A 70 8.10 13.42 2.51
N GLU A 71 9.32 13.79 2.92
CA GLU A 71 10.07 14.93 2.34
C GLU A 71 10.23 14.83 0.81
N ALA A 72 10.29 13.60 0.28
CA ALA A 72 10.40 13.37 -1.15
C ALA A 72 9.13 13.74 -1.93
N TYR A 73 7.98 13.86 -1.27
CA TYR A 73 6.73 14.28 -1.89
C TYR A 73 6.66 15.81 -2.03
N SER A 74 7.59 16.39 -2.80
CA SER A 74 7.65 17.82 -3.06
C SER A 74 7.94 18.13 -4.53
N GLN A 75 7.47 19.28 -5.02
CA GLN A 75 7.66 19.69 -6.42
C GLN A 75 9.14 19.71 -6.86
N TYR A 76 10.04 20.06 -5.94
CA TYR A 76 11.47 20.08 -6.21
C TYR A 76 12.07 18.67 -6.26
N ALA A 77 11.64 17.78 -5.36
CA ALA A 77 12.19 16.42 -5.28
C ALA A 77 11.75 15.53 -6.45
N VAL A 78 10.54 15.72 -7.00
CA VAL A 78 9.99 14.90 -8.10
C VAL A 78 10.91 14.84 -9.32
N ARG A 79 11.65 15.92 -9.60
CA ARG A 79 12.61 15.97 -10.72
C ARG A 79 13.80 15.01 -10.56
N GLY A 80 14.13 14.64 -9.33
CA GLY A 80 15.22 13.72 -9.01
C GLY A 80 14.76 12.28 -8.79
N TRP A 81 13.47 11.98 -8.94
CA TRP A 81 12.95 10.63 -8.70
C TRP A 81 13.52 9.63 -9.73
N PRO A 82 13.79 8.39 -9.32
CA PRO A 82 14.23 7.36 -10.24
C PRO A 82 13.12 7.04 -11.25
N ALA A 83 13.53 6.69 -12.48
CA ALA A 83 12.59 6.25 -13.50
C ALA A 83 11.82 5.01 -13.06
N ALA A 84 10.50 5.08 -13.17
CA ALA A 84 9.56 4.01 -12.81
C ALA A 84 8.49 3.83 -13.89
N ASP A 85 7.89 2.64 -13.90
CA ASP A 85 6.79 2.27 -14.79
C ASP A 85 5.43 2.59 -14.17
N LEU A 86 5.35 2.55 -12.83
CA LEU A 86 4.17 2.86 -12.04
C LEU A 86 4.59 3.62 -10.80
N LEU A 87 3.85 4.69 -10.48
CA LEU A 87 3.98 5.41 -9.22
C LEU A 87 2.84 5.02 -8.28
N LEU A 88 3.15 4.69 -7.04
CA LEU A 88 2.19 4.37 -6.00
C LEU A 88 2.35 5.34 -4.83
N VAL A 89 1.37 6.21 -4.64
CA VAL A 89 1.36 7.19 -3.55
C VAL A 89 0.61 6.56 -2.37
N LEU A 90 1.33 6.35 -1.27
CA LEU A 90 0.76 5.87 -0.03
C LEU A 90 -0.22 6.90 0.53
N PRO A 91 -1.34 6.49 1.15
CA PRO A 91 -2.24 7.42 1.80
C PRO A 91 -1.48 8.26 2.86
N ALA A 92 -1.95 9.46 3.14
CA ALA A 92 -1.35 10.28 4.18
C ALA A 92 -1.65 9.70 5.57
N SER A 93 -0.64 9.62 6.42
CA SER A 93 -0.71 9.20 7.82
C SER A 93 -1.06 10.37 8.76
N ALA A 94 -0.58 11.58 8.44
CA ALA A 94 -0.64 12.75 9.33
C ALA A 94 -1.44 13.92 8.74
N GLY A 95 -2.07 13.74 7.57
CA GLY A 95 -2.85 14.78 6.91
C GLY A 95 -2.02 15.97 6.40
N ARG A 96 -0.68 15.85 6.29
CA ARG A 96 0.21 16.88 5.71
C ARG A 96 0.24 16.85 4.18
N TYR A 97 -0.74 16.20 3.58
CA TYR A 97 -0.80 16.01 2.16
C TYR A 97 -1.17 17.31 1.45
N ASP A 98 -0.18 17.92 0.78
CA ASP A 98 -0.34 19.13 -0.05
C ASP A 98 -1.07 18.86 -1.39
N GLY A 99 -1.87 17.79 -1.46
CA GLY A 99 -2.60 17.42 -2.65
C GLY A 99 -1.74 16.75 -3.72
N LEU A 100 -2.22 16.82 -4.96
CA LEU A 100 -1.59 16.20 -6.14
C LEU A 100 -0.59 17.14 -6.84
N ALA A 101 -0.30 18.31 -6.28
CA ALA A 101 0.48 19.35 -6.95
C ALA A 101 1.91 18.91 -7.33
N PRO A 102 2.68 18.20 -6.47
CA PRO A 102 4.03 17.73 -6.83
C PRO A 102 4.08 16.88 -8.11
N LEU A 103 3.03 16.07 -8.28
CA LEU A 103 2.95 15.04 -9.30
C LEU A 103 2.59 15.58 -10.69
N ARG A 104 2.12 16.83 -10.80
CA ARG A 104 1.82 17.45 -12.10
C ARG A 104 3.04 17.63 -13.00
N THR A 105 4.24 17.52 -12.43
CA THR A 105 5.52 17.62 -13.16
C THR A 105 6.02 16.27 -13.69
N LEU A 106 5.28 15.19 -13.42
CA LEU A 106 5.62 13.86 -13.93
C LEU A 106 5.45 13.79 -15.45
N PRO A 107 6.17 12.86 -16.11
CA PRO A 107 6.03 12.64 -17.54
C PRO A 107 4.58 12.33 -17.96
N ASP A 108 4.24 12.77 -19.17
CA ASP A 108 2.95 12.51 -19.77
C ASP A 108 2.66 11.01 -19.85
N GLY A 109 1.45 10.62 -19.44
CA GLY A 109 0.99 9.24 -19.45
C GLY A 109 1.55 8.36 -18.33
N MET A 110 2.46 8.86 -17.47
CA MET A 110 2.97 8.11 -16.32
C MET A 110 1.79 7.66 -15.43
N PRO A 111 1.59 6.35 -15.21
CA PRO A 111 0.48 5.88 -14.39
C PRO A 111 0.76 6.12 -12.92
N VAL A 112 -0.20 6.74 -12.23
CA VAL A 112 -0.09 7.13 -10.83
C VAL A 112 -1.30 6.63 -10.05
N VAL A 113 -1.04 5.75 -9.08
CA VAL A 113 -2.04 5.20 -8.17
C VAL A 113 -2.09 6.05 -6.92
N VAL A 114 -3.29 6.52 -6.56
CA VAL A 114 -3.53 7.37 -5.40
C VAL A 114 -4.72 6.87 -4.60
N ALA A 115 -4.74 7.16 -3.30
CA ALA A 115 -5.93 6.98 -2.48
C ALA A 115 -7.03 7.92 -2.96
N GLU A 116 -8.24 7.43 -3.16
CA GLU A 116 -9.39 8.30 -3.34
C GLU A 116 -9.70 8.96 -2.00
N GLN A 117 -9.58 10.28 -1.93
CA GLN A 117 -9.95 11.03 -0.73
C GLN A 117 -11.47 11.03 -0.62
N GLY A 118 -12.01 10.37 0.41
CA GLY A 118 -13.43 10.30 0.71
C GLY A 118 -13.99 11.64 1.20
N GLY A 119 -13.85 12.69 0.39
CA GLY A 119 -14.43 13.99 0.65
C GLY A 119 -15.95 13.91 0.47
N ALA A 120 -16.69 14.05 1.56
CA ALA A 120 -18.15 14.09 1.62
C ALA A 120 -18.80 15.31 0.91
N GLY A 121 -18.11 15.93 -0.05
CA GLY A 121 -18.55 17.13 -0.75
C GLY A 121 -18.06 17.28 -2.19
N ALA A 122 -17.42 16.26 -2.78
CA ALA A 122 -17.12 16.29 -4.20
C ALA A 122 -18.42 15.97 -4.97
N GLY A 123 -19.08 17.02 -5.48
CA GLY A 123 -20.31 16.92 -6.25
C GLY A 123 -20.21 15.94 -7.43
N ASP A 124 -21.37 15.48 -7.91
CA ASP A 124 -21.65 14.37 -8.84
C ASP A 124 -20.84 14.29 -10.17
N GLY A 125 -19.83 15.14 -10.41
CA GLY A 125 -19.08 15.22 -11.67
C GLY A 125 -17.86 14.30 -11.82
N ALA A 126 -17.53 13.45 -10.83
CA ALA A 126 -16.30 12.62 -10.85
C ALA A 126 -16.56 11.10 -10.96
N LYS A 127 -17.69 10.67 -11.53
CA LYS A 127 -18.04 9.23 -11.66
C LYS A 127 -17.48 8.53 -12.89
N ASP A 128 -16.87 9.25 -13.83
CA ASP A 128 -16.26 8.63 -15.00
C ASP A 128 -14.80 8.26 -14.71
N GLY A 129 -14.57 6.96 -14.53
CA GLY A 129 -13.32 6.36 -14.11
C GLY A 129 -12.12 6.75 -14.98
N ALA A 130 -10.95 6.80 -14.33
CA ALA A 130 -9.64 7.12 -14.93
C ALA A 130 -9.80 8.18 -16.01
N THR A 131 -9.96 9.46 -15.60
CA THR A 131 -9.95 10.61 -16.51
C THR A 131 -8.59 10.65 -17.22
N ALA A 132 -8.48 9.83 -18.26
CA ALA A 132 -7.56 9.96 -19.36
C ALA A 132 -8.05 11.16 -20.17
N GLY A 133 -8.05 12.33 -19.53
CA GLY A 133 -8.15 13.57 -20.26
C GLY A 133 -7.01 13.55 -21.27
N ALA A 134 -7.29 13.86 -22.52
CA ALA A 134 -6.31 13.94 -23.59
C ALA A 134 -5.28 15.09 -23.39
N GLY A 135 -5.09 15.54 -22.15
CA GLY A 135 -4.14 16.58 -21.78
C GLY A 135 -2.78 15.98 -21.40
N ALA A 136 -1.74 16.80 -21.59
CA ALA A 136 -0.42 16.55 -21.04
C ALA A 136 -0.50 16.36 -19.52
N GLY A 137 0.15 15.33 -19.00
CA GLY A 137 0.24 14.99 -17.58
C GLY A 137 0.18 13.49 -17.26
N PRO A 138 0.38 13.15 -15.97
CA PRO A 138 0.27 11.77 -15.49
C PRO A 138 -1.17 11.25 -15.57
N ARG A 139 -1.29 9.92 -15.67
CA ARG A 139 -2.57 9.22 -15.71
C ARG A 139 -2.96 8.73 -14.33
N TRP A 140 -4.09 9.22 -13.82
CA TRP A 140 -4.52 8.98 -12.45
C TRP A 140 -5.39 7.73 -12.29
N TYR A 141 -5.08 6.96 -11.25
CA TYR A 141 -5.82 5.76 -10.85
C TYR A 141 -6.23 5.89 -9.37
N PRO A 142 -7.35 6.56 -9.09
CA PRO A 142 -7.86 6.69 -7.73
C PRO A 142 -8.37 5.36 -7.20
N MET A 143 -7.98 5.02 -5.97
CA MET A 143 -8.29 3.74 -5.35
C MET A 143 -9.11 3.93 -4.08
N GLN A 144 -10.28 3.31 -4.05
CA GLN A 144 -11.12 3.10 -2.87
C GLN A 144 -10.72 1.78 -2.20
N PRO A 145 -11.06 1.58 -0.92
CA PRO A 145 -10.85 0.29 -0.26
C PRO A 145 -11.39 -0.87 -1.10
N TRP A 146 -10.59 -1.94 -1.20
CA TRP A 146 -10.85 -3.14 -2.00
C TRP A 146 -10.78 -3.00 -3.52
N ASN A 147 -10.60 -1.79 -4.06
CA ASN A 147 -10.25 -1.66 -5.47
C ASN A 147 -8.95 -2.42 -5.74
N ALA A 148 -8.89 -3.05 -6.93
CA ALA A 148 -7.67 -3.64 -7.45
C ALA A 148 -7.30 -3.02 -8.80
N LEU A 149 -6.01 -2.82 -9.01
CA LEU A 149 -5.40 -2.45 -10.28
C LEU A 149 -4.48 -3.59 -10.71
N ASP A 150 -4.70 -4.10 -11.91
CA ASP A 150 -3.84 -5.09 -12.53
C ASP A 150 -2.98 -4.41 -13.60
N LEU A 151 -1.69 -4.69 -13.58
CA LEU A 151 -0.73 -4.20 -14.54
C LEU A 151 0.07 -5.37 -15.10
N ARG A 152 0.33 -5.34 -16.40
CA ARG A 152 1.13 -6.35 -17.09
C ARG A 152 2.23 -5.70 -17.93
N LYS A 153 3.39 -6.34 -17.91
CA LYS A 153 4.59 -5.93 -18.64
C LYS A 153 5.46 -7.16 -18.91
N HIS A 154 5.66 -7.55 -20.17
CA HIS A 154 6.52 -8.68 -20.60
C HIS A 154 6.35 -10.00 -19.82
N GLY A 155 5.11 -10.37 -19.50
CA GLY A 155 4.82 -11.60 -18.73
C GLY A 155 4.99 -11.47 -17.21
N THR A 156 5.52 -10.34 -16.75
CA THR A 156 5.38 -9.89 -15.36
C THR A 156 3.97 -9.35 -15.15
N ARG A 157 3.39 -9.71 -14.01
CA ARG A 157 2.11 -9.22 -13.52
C ARG A 157 2.33 -8.50 -12.20
N LEU A 158 1.66 -7.38 -12.06
CA LEU A 158 1.56 -6.60 -10.84
C LEU A 158 0.08 -6.42 -10.53
N ARG A 159 -0.31 -6.71 -9.30
CA ARG A 159 -1.64 -6.39 -8.78
C ARG A 159 -1.50 -5.52 -7.54
N VAL A 160 -2.15 -4.38 -7.55
CA VAL A 160 -2.19 -3.43 -6.44
C VAL A 160 -3.61 -3.41 -5.89
N THR A 161 -3.80 -3.83 -4.65
CA THR A 161 -5.11 -3.84 -3.99
C THR A 161 -5.11 -2.82 -2.86
N ALA A 162 -6.03 -1.88 -2.88
CA ALA A 162 -6.21 -0.93 -1.80
C ALA A 162 -6.80 -1.63 -0.57
N MET A 163 -6.12 -1.53 0.57
CA MET A 163 -6.53 -2.21 1.80
C MET A 163 -7.24 -1.23 2.73
N PRO A 164 -8.37 -1.62 3.35
CA PRO A 164 -9.07 -0.75 4.28
C PRO A 164 -8.25 -0.49 5.56
N GLY A 165 -8.54 0.67 6.16
CA GLY A 165 -8.15 1.06 7.50
C GLY A 165 -8.64 0.14 8.61
N ALA A 166 -8.36 0.54 9.85
CA ALA A 166 -8.93 -0.13 11.01
C ALA A 166 -10.46 0.02 11.01
N ALA A 167 -11.17 -0.86 11.72
CA ALA A 167 -12.61 -0.74 11.87
C ALA A 167 -12.98 0.64 12.44
N GLY A 168 -13.95 1.32 11.82
CA GLY A 168 -14.34 2.67 12.20
C GLY A 168 -13.57 3.80 11.51
N THR A 169 -12.53 3.50 10.71
CA THR A 169 -11.89 4.51 9.86
C THR A 169 -12.36 4.35 8.42
N VAL A 170 -12.90 5.41 7.83
CA VAL A 170 -13.21 5.50 6.39
C VAL A 170 -11.95 5.59 5.51
N ALA A 171 -10.77 5.69 6.12
CA ALA A 171 -9.49 5.82 5.42
C ALA A 171 -8.94 4.47 4.92
N MET A 172 -8.27 4.50 3.77
CA MET A 172 -7.44 3.42 3.26
C MET A 172 -6.16 3.31 4.09
N ALA A 173 -5.76 2.09 4.48
CA ALA A 173 -4.53 1.88 5.28
C ALA A 173 -3.25 1.90 4.43
N GLY A 174 -3.36 1.46 3.18
CA GLY A 174 -2.24 1.17 2.31
C GLY A 174 -2.65 0.28 1.15
N TYR A 175 -1.67 -0.38 0.56
CA TYR A 175 -1.85 -1.26 -0.59
C TYR A 175 -1.18 -2.61 -0.36
N LEU A 176 -1.86 -3.68 -0.77
CA LEU A 176 -1.26 -4.99 -0.98
C LEU A 176 -0.79 -5.08 -2.44
N ILE A 177 0.51 -5.23 -2.60
CA ILE A 177 1.23 -5.32 -3.88
C ILE A 177 1.61 -6.78 -4.09
N GLU A 178 1.02 -7.41 -5.10
CA GLU A 178 1.43 -8.72 -5.58
C GLU A 178 2.18 -8.57 -6.90
N VAL A 179 3.48 -8.89 -6.92
CA VAL A 179 4.31 -8.82 -8.13
C VAL A 179 4.89 -10.19 -8.44
N GLY A 180 4.83 -10.61 -9.70
CA GLY A 180 5.24 -11.96 -10.05
C GLY A 180 5.15 -12.29 -11.53
N ASN A 181 5.42 -13.54 -11.85
CA ASN A 181 5.19 -14.15 -13.15
C ASN A 181 4.54 -15.55 -12.94
N SER A 182 4.54 -16.40 -13.96
CA SER A 182 3.99 -17.76 -13.86
C SER A 182 4.75 -18.69 -12.92
N ARG A 183 5.99 -18.35 -12.52
CA ARG A 183 6.88 -19.21 -11.71
C ARG A 183 7.05 -18.74 -10.27
N ALA A 184 7.00 -17.43 -10.06
CA ALA A 184 7.23 -16.83 -8.75
C ALA A 184 6.32 -15.63 -8.54
N SER A 185 5.83 -15.45 -7.32
CA SER A 185 5.15 -14.23 -6.88
C SER A 185 5.69 -13.75 -5.54
N TYR A 186 5.52 -12.47 -5.27
CA TYR A 186 5.91 -11.79 -4.04
C TYR A 186 4.74 -10.94 -3.57
N ARG A 187 4.48 -10.92 -2.26
CA ARG A 187 3.42 -10.09 -1.67
C ARG A 187 4.00 -9.12 -0.66
N LEU A 188 3.89 -7.84 -0.99
CA LEU A 188 4.34 -6.72 -0.19
C LEU A 188 3.14 -5.89 0.23
N TYR A 189 2.99 -5.64 1.52
CA TYR A 189 2.12 -4.58 1.99
C TYR A 189 2.91 -3.28 2.07
N ALA A 190 2.36 -2.18 1.56
CA ALA A 190 2.92 -0.84 1.72
C ALA A 190 1.84 0.07 2.28
N GLY A 191 2.03 0.57 3.50
CA GLY A 191 1.01 1.33 4.22
C GLY A 191 1.54 2.57 4.88
N ALA A 192 0.63 3.46 5.26
CA ALA A 192 0.92 4.75 5.90
C ALA A 192 0.84 4.67 7.43
N ALA A 193 0.14 3.67 7.96
CA ALA A 193 0.07 3.45 9.38
C ALA A 193 1.41 2.90 9.88
N GLY A 194 2.21 3.77 10.50
CA GLY A 194 3.26 3.30 11.40
C GLY A 194 2.64 2.42 12.49
N LEU A 195 3.43 1.52 13.09
CA LEU A 195 3.03 0.73 14.26
C LEU A 195 2.89 1.60 15.54
N THR A 196 2.82 2.92 15.37
CA THR A 196 2.90 3.98 16.39
C THR A 196 1.71 4.00 17.36
N GLY A 197 0.68 3.19 17.12
CA GLY A 197 -0.43 3.02 18.06
C GLY A 197 -0.08 2.29 19.37
N VAL A 198 1.17 1.79 19.54
CA VAL A 198 1.56 1.03 20.73
C VAL A 198 2.61 1.76 21.59
N THR A 199 2.87 3.03 21.33
CA THR A 199 3.65 3.88 22.25
C THR A 199 2.71 4.52 23.28
N GLY A 200 2.21 3.70 24.21
CA GLY A 200 1.70 4.08 25.53
C GLY A 200 0.75 5.29 25.65
N THR A 201 -0.56 5.06 25.52
CA THR A 201 -1.52 5.75 26.41
C THR A 201 -1.72 4.88 27.65
N THR A 202 -0.66 4.70 28.45
CA THR A 202 -0.89 4.50 29.89
C THR A 202 -1.21 5.89 30.41
N SER A 203 -2.49 6.23 30.45
CA SER A 203 -2.98 7.33 31.25
C SER A 203 -2.61 7.04 32.71
N ALA A 204 -1.42 7.50 33.11
CA ALA A 204 -1.07 7.63 34.51
C ALA A 204 -2.09 8.61 35.10
N THR A 205 -3.02 8.07 35.89
CA THR A 205 -3.82 8.84 36.84
C THR A 205 -2.86 9.71 37.64
N SER A 206 -3.05 11.01 37.53
CA SER A 206 -2.28 12.05 38.23
C SER A 206 -2.17 11.76 39.72
N ALA A 207 -0.96 11.47 40.20
CA ALA A 207 -0.56 11.69 41.58
C ALA A 207 0.31 12.95 41.61
N THR A 208 -0.22 13.98 42.26
CA THR A 208 0.39 15.29 42.52
C THR A 208 1.72 15.15 43.28
N GLY A 209 2.79 15.79 42.79
CA GLY A 209 3.95 16.09 43.64
C GLY A 209 5.30 16.32 42.92
N ALA A 210 5.76 17.57 43.02
CA ALA A 210 7.16 18.02 43.14
C ALA A 210 8.10 18.13 41.90
N THR A 211 8.56 19.38 41.77
CA THR A 211 9.74 19.97 41.12
C THR A 211 10.98 19.10 40.93
N GLY A 212 11.56 19.14 39.72
CA GLY A 212 13.01 19.06 39.52
C GLY A 212 13.53 18.13 38.41
N THR A 213 14.35 18.73 37.53
CA THR A 213 15.45 18.19 36.71
C THR A 213 15.23 17.83 35.22
N THR A 214 16.14 18.45 34.46
CA THR A 214 16.51 18.34 33.05
C THR A 214 16.95 16.92 32.65
N GLY A 215 16.61 16.55 31.41
CA GLY A 215 17.23 15.45 30.66
C GLY A 215 16.25 14.40 30.18
N ALA A 216 15.43 14.70 29.17
CA ALA A 216 14.63 13.69 28.50
C ALA A 216 15.51 12.93 27.49
N THR A 217 16.01 11.78 27.92
CA THR A 217 16.47 10.71 27.03
C THR A 217 15.29 10.19 26.23
N ASP A 218 15.44 10.16 24.92
CA ASP A 218 14.49 9.64 23.95
C ASP A 218 14.14 8.20 24.32
N ALA A 219 12.95 7.99 24.90
CA ALA A 219 12.50 6.67 25.30
C ALA A 219 12.24 5.83 24.04
N ALA A 220 13.23 5.03 23.65
CA ALA A 220 13.03 3.94 22.71
C ALA A 220 11.79 3.14 23.13
N GLY A 221 10.76 3.12 22.28
CA GLY A 221 9.49 2.47 22.57
C GLY A 221 9.71 1.02 23.03
N ALA A 222 8.99 0.60 24.08
CA ALA A 222 9.14 -0.73 24.65
C ALA A 222 9.04 -1.81 23.55
N PRO A 223 10.03 -2.70 23.38
CA PRO A 223 10.08 -3.67 22.28
C PRO A 223 8.80 -4.52 22.11
N GLY A 224 8.07 -4.79 23.19
CA GLY A 224 6.82 -5.56 23.17
C GLY A 224 5.67 -4.88 22.41
N ALA A 225 5.69 -3.54 22.32
CA ALA A 225 4.68 -2.75 21.64
C ALA A 225 4.66 -2.99 20.13
N ILE A 226 5.85 -2.98 19.53
CA ILE A 226 6.07 -3.18 18.10
C ILE A 226 5.70 -4.62 17.71
N GLY A 227 6.07 -5.61 18.54
CA GLY A 227 5.73 -7.02 18.31
C GLY A 227 4.22 -7.28 18.28
N ALA A 228 3.46 -6.66 19.19
CA ALA A 228 2.00 -6.79 19.21
C ALA A 228 1.35 -6.17 17.96
N ALA A 229 1.81 -4.99 17.54
CA ALA A 229 1.32 -4.32 16.33
C ALA A 229 1.67 -5.12 15.06
N ALA A 230 2.87 -5.68 14.99
CA ALA A 230 3.30 -6.56 13.90
C ALA A 230 2.42 -7.82 13.81
N ALA A 231 2.11 -8.44 14.95
CA ALA A 231 1.23 -9.60 15.01
C ALA A 231 -0.22 -9.27 14.62
N GLU A 232 -0.73 -8.09 14.95
CA GLU A 232 -2.02 -7.59 14.48
C GLU A 232 -2.02 -7.36 12.96
N LEU A 233 -0.98 -6.71 12.45
CA LEU A 233 -0.82 -6.47 11.01
C LEU A 233 -0.77 -7.78 10.22
N ALA A 234 -0.02 -8.77 10.70
CA ALA A 234 0.05 -10.09 10.10
C ALA A 234 -1.33 -10.80 10.07
N ARG A 235 -2.12 -10.66 11.15
CA ARG A 235 -3.49 -11.20 11.21
C ARG A 235 -4.43 -10.53 10.21
N ARG A 236 -4.27 -9.22 10.00
CA ARG A 236 -5.08 -8.43 9.04
C ARG A 236 -4.71 -8.66 7.59
N LEU A 237 -3.49 -9.11 7.31
CA LEU A 237 -2.94 -9.24 5.96
C LEU A 237 -2.54 -10.70 5.66
N PRO A 238 -3.51 -11.63 5.62
CA PRO A 238 -3.21 -13.03 5.38
C PRO A 238 -2.53 -13.19 4.02
N GLY A 239 -1.29 -13.68 4.05
CA GLY A 239 -0.49 -13.97 2.85
C GLY A 239 0.44 -12.86 2.38
N ALA A 240 0.54 -11.71 3.07
CA ALA A 240 1.65 -10.80 2.85
C ALA A 240 2.95 -11.40 3.42
N ASP A 241 4.05 -11.27 2.68
CA ASP A 241 5.37 -11.78 3.12
C ASP A 241 6.17 -10.69 3.84
N LEU A 242 6.04 -9.46 3.35
CA LEU A 242 6.73 -8.28 3.84
C LEU A 242 5.73 -7.13 4.03
N ALA A 243 5.97 -6.30 5.04
CA ALA A 243 5.35 -5.00 5.18
C ALA A 243 6.42 -3.91 5.10
N LEU A 244 6.20 -2.95 4.21
CA LEU A 244 6.90 -1.68 4.14
C LEU A 244 6.13 -0.67 4.98
N LEU A 245 6.78 -0.21 6.05
CA LEU A 245 6.20 0.67 7.06
C LEU A 245 6.99 1.98 7.11
N PRO A 246 6.34 3.12 7.36
CA PRO A 246 7.05 4.36 7.64
C PRO A 246 7.71 4.24 9.02
N GLY A 247 8.92 4.79 9.13
CA GLY A 247 9.68 4.89 10.38
C GLY A 247 10.28 6.29 10.51
N GLN A 248 10.65 6.67 11.73
CA GLN A 248 11.21 8.00 12.01
C GLN A 248 12.50 8.25 11.20
N ASP A 249 13.35 7.23 11.08
CA ASP A 249 14.61 7.30 10.33
C ASP A 249 14.46 6.90 8.85
N GLY A 250 13.23 6.74 8.38
CA GLY A 250 12.90 6.27 7.04
C GLY A 250 12.16 4.93 7.02
N PRO A 251 11.91 4.39 5.82
CA PRO A 251 11.08 3.22 5.66
C PRO A 251 11.73 1.96 6.25
N GLN A 252 10.91 1.14 6.90
CA GLN A 252 11.31 -0.10 7.55
C GLN A 252 10.61 -1.29 6.89
N LEU A 253 11.29 -2.43 6.87
CA LEU A 253 10.76 -3.70 6.41
C LEU A 253 10.48 -4.62 7.60
N LEU A 254 9.26 -5.12 7.67
CA LEU A 254 8.84 -6.12 8.63
C LEU A 254 8.51 -7.43 7.88
N ALA A 255 9.18 -8.52 8.24
CA ALA A 255 8.85 -9.84 7.74
C ALA A 255 7.59 -10.37 8.45
N LEU A 256 6.57 -10.72 7.67
CA LEU A 256 5.30 -11.26 8.18
C LEU A 256 5.24 -12.80 8.10
N ASN A 257 6.15 -13.44 7.35
CA ASN A 257 6.35 -14.91 7.33
C ASN A 257 5.07 -15.76 7.16
N ARG A 258 4.04 -15.28 6.44
CA ARG A 258 2.75 -15.98 6.23
C ARG A 258 2.14 -16.54 7.53
N GLY A 259 2.32 -15.86 8.66
CA GLY A 259 1.85 -16.28 9.97
C GLY A 259 2.05 -15.19 11.02
N ALA A 260 1.85 -15.50 12.29
CA ALA A 260 2.22 -14.58 13.35
C ALA A 260 3.76 -14.48 13.41
N PRO A 261 4.38 -13.32 13.15
CA PRO A 261 5.80 -13.17 13.33
C PRO A 261 6.15 -13.50 14.80
N PRO A 262 7.31 -14.11 15.06
CA PRO A 262 7.83 -14.23 16.42
C PRO A 262 7.73 -12.87 17.13
N ALA A 263 7.38 -12.85 18.42
CA ALA A 263 7.18 -11.62 19.19
C ALA A 263 8.41 -10.69 19.22
N HIS A 264 9.58 -11.19 18.79
CA HIS A 264 10.88 -10.53 18.77
C HIS A 264 11.31 -10.04 17.38
N VAL A 265 10.50 -10.20 16.33
CA VAL A 265 10.88 -9.70 14.99
C VAL A 265 10.83 -8.17 15.00
N GLN A 266 12.00 -7.55 14.96
CA GLN A 266 12.12 -6.11 14.80
C GLN A 266 12.06 -5.74 13.31
N PRO A 267 11.37 -4.64 12.96
CA PRO A 267 11.48 -4.05 11.64
C PRO A 267 12.95 -3.71 11.33
N ALA A 268 13.41 -4.07 10.14
CA ALA A 268 14.74 -3.73 9.66
C ALA A 268 14.67 -2.44 8.82
N ALA A 269 15.57 -1.49 9.05
CA ALA A 269 15.66 -0.29 8.21
C ALA A 269 15.96 -0.69 6.74
N LEU A 270 15.18 -0.14 5.80
CA LEU A 270 15.47 -0.33 4.38
C LEU A 270 16.63 0.57 3.98
N THR A 271 17.68 -0.01 3.40
CA THR A 271 18.88 0.72 2.99
C THR A 271 18.96 0.89 1.47
N ALA A 272 19.92 1.71 1.02
CA ALA A 272 20.23 1.86 -0.40
C ALA A 272 20.80 0.59 -1.04
N ALA A 273 21.34 -0.37 -0.26
CA ALA A 273 21.71 -1.69 -0.78
C ALA A 273 20.46 -2.51 -1.18
N GLY A 274 19.33 -2.19 -0.57
CA GLY A 274 18.05 -2.83 -0.79
C GLY A 274 17.89 -4.17 -0.10
N HIS A 275 16.70 -4.73 -0.24
CA HIS A 275 16.30 -6.04 0.25
C HIS A 275 15.90 -6.91 -0.93
N VAL A 276 16.49 -8.09 -1.03
CA VAL A 276 16.22 -9.05 -2.10
C VAL A 276 15.08 -9.97 -1.67
N PHE A 277 14.04 -10.07 -2.50
CA PHE A 277 12.92 -10.92 -2.16
C PHE A 277 13.27 -12.42 -2.21
N THR A 278 12.58 -13.19 -1.37
CA THR A 278 12.58 -14.66 -1.42
C THR A 278 11.33 -15.16 -2.17
N PRO A 279 11.47 -15.82 -3.33
CA PRO A 279 10.34 -16.14 -4.20
C PRO A 279 9.38 -17.12 -3.55
N LEU A 280 8.08 -16.82 -3.63
CA LEU A 280 7.04 -17.82 -3.45
C LEU A 280 6.96 -18.65 -4.73
N ARG A 281 7.42 -19.90 -4.67
CA ARG A 281 7.14 -20.87 -5.73
C ARG A 281 5.64 -21.16 -5.73
N ARG A 282 5.01 -20.98 -6.89
CA ARG A 282 3.64 -21.44 -7.14
C ARG A 282 3.65 -22.85 -7.68
#